data_AF-A0A1V2EY74-F1
#
_entry.id   AF-A0A1V2EY74-F1
#
_cell.length_a   1.000
_cell.length_b   1.000
_cell.length_c   1.000
_cell.angle_alpha   90.00
_cell.angle_beta   90.00
_cell.angle_gamma   90.00
#
_symmetry.space_group_name_H-M   'P 1'
#
loop_
_entity.id
_entity.type
_entity.pdbx_description
1 polymer ?
#
loop_
_entity_poly.entity_id
_entity_poly.type
_entity_poly.pdbx_seq_one_letter_code
_entity_poly.pdbx_strand_id
1 'polypeptide(L)'
;MPGVLATAQVPLLTIIIAFLFFRRLQGGATVAPFLLSLAIFALGFAGLGISLFPYIVPDSITIWDAAAPERSQLFMLVGTVVIMPMILAYTGWSYWVFRGKVGTHGYH
;
A
#
# COMPACT_ATOMS: atom_id res chain seq x y z
N MET A 1 9.29 -22.39 16.24
CA MET A 1 8.80 -21.84 14.96
C MET A 1 8.98 -20.30 14.94
N PRO A 2 10.18 -19.80 14.60
CA PRO A 2 10.50 -18.36 14.65
C PRO A 2 9.78 -17.53 13.56
N GLY A 3 9.40 -18.13 12.43
CA GLY A 3 8.66 -17.42 11.36
C GLY A 3 7.24 -17.01 11.73
N VAL A 4 6.57 -17.76 12.62
CA VAL A 4 5.18 -17.50 13.05
C VAL A 4 5.07 -16.19 13.83
N LEU A 5 6.10 -15.81 14.59
CA LEU A 5 6.11 -14.55 15.33
C LEU A 5 6.29 -13.34 14.40
N ALA A 6 7.06 -13.49 13.32
CA ALA A 6 7.24 -12.45 12.30
C ALA A 6 5.98 -12.29 11.42
N THR A 7 5.32 -13.40 11.06
CA THR A 7 4.10 -13.35 10.27
C THR A 7 2.87 -12.97 11.09
N ALA A 8 2.83 -13.22 12.40
CA ALA A 8 1.69 -12.88 13.26
C ALA A 8 1.53 -11.36 13.50
N GLN A 9 2.60 -10.58 13.35
CA GLN A 9 2.55 -9.12 13.51
C GLN A 9 1.66 -8.47 12.46
N VAL A 10 1.73 -8.95 11.21
CA VAL A 10 0.94 -8.41 10.09
C VAL A 10 -0.59 -8.58 10.30
N PRO A 11 -1.14 -9.78 10.52
CA PRO A 11 -2.58 -9.95 10.75
C PRO A 11 -3.04 -9.23 12.02
N LEU A 12 -2.21 -9.17 13.07
CA LEU A 12 -2.53 -8.42 14.28
C LEU A 12 -2.65 -6.92 14.00
N LEU A 13 -1.69 -6.34 13.28
CA LEU A 13 -1.77 -4.95 12.82
C LEU A 13 -2.98 -4.73 11.90
N THR A 14 -3.28 -5.65 11.00
CA THR A 14 -4.44 -5.57 10.11
C THR A 14 -5.74 -5.52 10.89
N ILE A 15 -5.91 -6.37 11.92
CA ILE A 15 -7.09 -6.36 12.79
C ILE A 15 -7.21 -5.02 13.52
N ILE A 16 -6.11 -4.48 14.05
CA ILE A 16 -6.10 -3.18 14.73
C ILE A 16 -6.52 -2.06 13.77
N ILE A 17 -5.94 -2.01 12.56
CA ILE A 17 -6.25 -0.97 11.57
C ILE A 17 -7.69 -1.12 11.05
N ALA A 18 -8.16 -2.34 10.83
CA ALA A 18 -9.55 -2.61 10.45
C ALA A 18 -10.53 -2.15 11.54
N PHE A 19 -10.24 -2.43 12.81
CA PHE A 19 -11.05 -1.93 13.92
C PHE A 19 -11.08 -0.40 13.96
N LEU A 20 -9.92 0.26 13.81
CA LEU A 20 -9.83 1.71 13.75
C LEU A 20 -10.58 2.28 12.54
N PHE A 21 -10.54 1.59 11.39
CA PHE A 21 -11.27 1.98 10.18
C PHE A 21 -12.77 2.02 10.45
N PHE A 22 -13.36 0.94 10.97
CA PHE A 22 -14.79 0.90 11.28
C PHE A 22 -15.18 1.95 12.33
N ARG A 23 -14.36 2.14 13.36
CA ARG A 23 -14.62 3.15 14.41
C ARG A 23 -14.57 4.58 13.87
N ARG A 24 -13.62 4.90 12.99
CA ARG A 24 -13.49 6.24 12.38
C ARG A 24 -14.55 6.50 11.32
N LEU A 25 -14.99 5.46 10.62
CA LEU A 25 -16.07 5.54 9.64
C LEU A 25 -17.39 5.90 10.31
N GLN A 26 -17.72 5.27 11.44
CA GLN A 26 -18.92 5.59 12.24
C GLN A 26 -18.88 7.00 12.84
N GLY A 27 -17.68 7.52 13.13
CA GLY A 27 -17.48 8.86 13.69
C GLY A 27 -17.55 10.02 12.67
N GLY A 28 -17.92 9.76 11.41
CA GLY A 28 -18.04 10.80 10.37
C GLY A 28 -16.71 11.41 9.90
N ALA A 29 -15.57 10.77 10.22
CA ALA A 29 -14.27 11.27 9.78
C ALA A 29 -14.12 11.11 8.26
N THR A 30 -13.74 12.17 7.56
CA THR A 30 -13.67 12.16 6.08
C THR A 30 -12.34 11.63 5.54
N VAL A 31 -11.22 11.93 6.21
CA VAL A 31 -9.86 11.57 5.73
C VAL A 31 -9.34 10.28 6.36
N ALA A 32 -9.63 10.06 7.64
CA ALA A 32 -9.08 8.92 8.38
C ALA A 32 -9.46 7.55 7.79
N PRO A 33 -10.71 7.27 7.38
CA PRO A 33 -11.05 5.99 6.77
C PRO A 33 -10.27 5.71 5.47
N PHE A 34 -10.00 6.74 4.67
CA PHE A 34 -9.20 6.60 3.44
C PHE A 34 -7.75 6.22 3.72
N LEU A 35 -7.10 6.87 4.70
CA LEU A 35 -5.73 6.51 5.08
C LEU A 35 -5.65 5.11 5.71
N LEU A 36 -6.66 4.74 6.50
CA LEU A 36 -6.73 3.42 7.12
C LEU A 36 -6.99 2.32 6.09
N SER A 37 -7.81 2.55 5.06
CA SER A 37 -7.97 1.58 3.98
C SER A 37 -6.68 1.39 3.18
N LEU A 38 -5.95 2.48 2.88
CA LEU A 38 -4.62 2.40 2.25
C LEU A 38 -3.65 1.57 3.09
N ALA A 39 -3.66 1.75 4.41
CA ALA A 39 -2.83 0.97 5.32
C ALA A 39 -3.21 -0.52 5.36
N ILE A 40 -4.50 -0.87 5.31
CA ILE A 40 -4.95 -2.27 5.21
C ILE A 40 -4.44 -2.90 3.91
N PHE A 41 -4.56 -2.21 2.79
CA PHE A 41 -4.03 -2.68 1.51
C PHE A 41 -2.51 -2.89 1.57
N ALA A 42 -1.77 -1.92 2.11
CA ALA A 42 -0.31 -2.02 2.27
C ALA A 42 0.10 -3.22 3.16
N LEU A 43 -0.61 -3.45 4.27
CA LEU A 43 -0.38 -4.62 5.14
C LEU A 43 -0.71 -5.93 4.43
N GLY A 44 -1.77 -5.97 3.62
CA GLY A 44 -2.10 -7.14 2.79
C GLY A 44 -0.98 -7.50 1.83
N PHE A 45 -0.45 -6.51 1.10
CA PHE A 45 0.69 -6.71 0.20
C PHE A 45 1.97 -7.10 0.95
N ALA A 46 2.25 -6.47 2.09
CA ALA A 46 3.38 -6.84 2.93
C ALA A 46 3.26 -8.29 3.45
N GLY A 47 2.06 -8.69 3.89
CA GLY A 47 1.76 -10.04 4.34
C GLY A 47 1.97 -11.08 3.25
N LEU A 48 1.53 -10.80 2.02
CA LEU A 48 1.80 -11.63 0.85
C LEU A 48 3.30 -11.75 0.58
N GLY A 49 4.03 -10.63 0.58
CA GLY A 49 5.47 -10.61 0.35
C GLY A 49 6.25 -11.42 1.39
N ILE A 50 5.95 -11.24 2.68
CA ILE A 50 6.58 -11.98 3.78
C ILE A 50 6.25 -13.47 3.70
N SER A 51 5.03 -13.83 3.30
CA SER A 51 4.61 -15.23 3.20
C SER A 51 5.30 -15.98 2.07
N LEU A 52 5.65 -15.27 0.98
CA LEU A 52 6.32 -15.87 -0.18
C LEU A 52 7.84 -15.85 -0.03
N PHE A 53 8.42 -14.89 0.69
CA PHE A 53 9.86 -14.77 0.87
C PHE A 53 10.51 -16.07 1.37
N PRO A 54 11.63 -16.54 0.78
CA PRO A 54 12.46 -15.90 -0.26
C PRO A 54 12.03 -16.21 -1.71
N TYR A 55 10.90 -16.87 -1.89
CA TYR A 55 10.35 -17.23 -3.19
C TYR A 55 9.49 -16.11 -3.76
N ILE A 56 9.48 -15.97 -5.08
CA ILE A 56 8.51 -15.13 -5.80
C ILE A 56 7.49 -15.99 -6.53
N VAL A 57 7.91 -17.20 -6.94
CA VAL A 57 7.03 -18.30 -7.34
C VAL A 57 7.31 -19.47 -6.38
N PRO A 58 6.31 -19.93 -5.60
CA PRO A 58 6.50 -21.00 -4.62
C PRO A 58 7.20 -22.22 -5.22
N ASP A 59 8.12 -22.80 -4.44
CA ASP A 59 8.85 -24.04 -4.73
C ASP A 59 9.61 -24.09 -6.08
N SER A 60 9.79 -22.94 -6.75
CA SER A 60 10.35 -22.88 -8.10
C SER A 60 11.36 -21.76 -8.33
N ILE A 61 11.02 -20.51 -8.01
CA ILE A 61 11.88 -19.36 -8.34
C ILE A 61 12.06 -18.45 -7.12
N THR A 62 13.31 -18.21 -6.72
CA THR A 62 13.65 -17.27 -5.65
C THR A 62 13.71 -15.83 -6.16
N ILE A 63 13.66 -14.84 -5.26
CA ILE A 63 13.80 -13.43 -5.64
C ILE A 63 15.13 -13.14 -6.36
N TRP A 64 16.16 -13.93 -6.06
CA TRP A 64 17.50 -13.74 -6.61
C TRP A 64 17.60 -14.34 -8.01
N ASP A 65 16.94 -15.48 -8.23
CA ASP A 65 16.87 -16.11 -9.56
C ASP A 65 16.02 -15.30 -10.53
N ALA A 66 14.99 -14.63 -10.02
CA ALA A 66 14.12 -13.73 -10.79
C ALA A 66 14.72 -12.32 -11.00
N ALA A 67 15.85 -12.00 -10.37
CA ALA A 67 16.42 -10.66 -10.42
C ALA A 67 16.98 -10.34 -11.82
N ALA A 68 16.72 -9.12 -12.29
CA ALA A 68 17.33 -8.62 -13.51
C ALA A 68 18.85 -8.41 -13.31
N PRO A 69 19.65 -8.39 -14.40
CA PRO A 69 21.07 -8.03 -14.31
C PRO A 69 21.26 -6.67 -13.63
N GLU A 70 22.32 -6.54 -12.82
CA GLU A 70 22.59 -5.38 -11.96
C GLU A 70 22.48 -4.04 -12.69
N ARG A 71 23.05 -3.94 -13.91
CA ARG A 71 22.99 -2.72 -14.73
C ARG A 71 21.56 -2.31 -15.07
N SER A 72 20.71 -3.27 -15.42
CA SER A 72 19.30 -3.02 -15.73
C SER A 72 18.52 -2.64 -14.48
N GLN A 73 18.82 -3.28 -13.34
CA GLN A 73 18.18 -2.95 -12.06
C GLN A 73 18.55 -1.55 -11.57
N LEU A 74 19.82 -1.14 -11.70
CA LEU A 74 20.25 0.22 -11.40
C LEU A 74 19.59 1.25 -12.31
N PHE A 75 19.49 0.96 -13.61
CA PHE A 75 18.79 1.83 -14.55
C PHE A 75 17.31 2.02 -14.16
N MET A 76 16.61 0.92 -13.86
CA MET A 76 15.23 0.98 -13.37
C MET A 76 15.11 1.76 -12.06
N LEU A 77 16.03 1.55 -11.11
CA LEU A 77 16.03 2.24 -9.81
C LEU A 77 16.15 3.75 -9.99
N VAL A 78 17.05 4.23 -10.86
CA VAL A 78 17.18 5.66 -11.16
C VAL A 78 15.88 6.21 -11.74
N GLY A 79 15.28 5.50 -12.70
CA GLY A 79 13.98 5.87 -13.26
C GLY A 79 12.88 5.92 -12.20
N THR A 80 12.78 4.90 -11.33
CA THR A 80 11.82 4.83 -10.23
C THR A 80 11.99 5.98 -9.25
N VAL A 81 13.22 6.32 -8.85
CA VAL A 81 13.49 7.40 -7.89
C VAL A 81 13.04 8.77 -8.41
N VAL A 82 13.02 8.98 -9.72
CA VAL A 82 12.53 10.23 -10.33
C VAL A 82 11.03 10.18 -10.63
N ILE A 83 10.56 9.08 -11.22
CA ILE A 83 9.19 8.97 -11.72
C ILE A 83 8.19 8.73 -10.58
N MET A 84 8.52 7.88 -9.59
CA MET A 84 7.61 7.61 -8.46
C MET A 84 7.24 8.87 -7.67
N PRO A 85 8.17 9.74 -7.23
CA PRO A 85 7.77 10.96 -6.52
C PRO A 85 6.97 11.90 -7.41
N MET A 86 7.24 11.96 -8.72
CA MET A 86 6.44 12.75 -9.65
C MET A 86 4.99 12.24 -9.73
N ILE A 87 4.79 10.93 -9.83
CA ILE A 87 3.45 10.31 -9.81
C ILE A 87 2.76 10.66 -8.50
N LEU A 88 3.40 10.45 -7.35
CA LEU A 88 2.82 10.73 -6.04
C LEU A 88 2.49 12.23 -5.85
N ALA A 89 3.35 13.12 -6.32
CA ALA A 89 3.11 14.57 -6.27
C ALA A 89 1.90 14.96 -7.11
N TYR A 90 1.79 14.43 -8.34
CA TYR A 90 0.65 14.69 -9.20
C TYR A 90 -0.65 14.11 -8.62
N THR A 91 -0.62 12.88 -8.10
CA THR A 91 -1.78 12.27 -7.43
C THR A 91 -2.20 13.12 -6.23
N GLY A 92 -1.26 13.52 -5.38
CA GLY A 92 -1.54 14.39 -4.24
C GLY A 92 -2.11 15.76 -4.64
N TRP A 93 -1.55 16.37 -5.68
CA TRP A 93 -2.05 17.63 -6.25
C TRP A 93 -3.48 17.47 -6.78
N SER A 94 -3.77 16.38 -7.51
CA SER A 94 -5.12 16.09 -8.01
C SER A 94 -6.13 15.99 -6.87
N TYR A 95 -5.83 15.26 -5.80
CA TYR A 95 -6.67 15.21 -4.60
C TYR A 95 -6.84 16.59 -3.94
N TRP A 96 -5.79 17.42 -3.94
CA TRP A 96 -5.85 18.77 -3.40
C TRP A 96 -6.74 19.70 -4.24
N VAL A 97 -6.63 19.64 -5.56
CA VAL A 97 -7.46 20.41 -6.50
C VAL A 97 -8.94 20.00 -6.39
N PHE A 98 -9.21 18.69 -6.32
CA PHE A 98 -10.58 18.15 -6.27
C PHE A 98 -11.14 17.92 -4.87
N ARG A 99 -10.54 18.50 -3.82
CA ARG A 99 -11.02 18.34 -2.43
C ARG A 99 -12.36 19.03 -2.15
N GLY A 100 -12.88 19.81 -3.09
CA GLY A 100 -14.16 20.49 -2.97
C GLY A 100 -15.30 19.48 -2.81
N LYS A 101 -16.18 19.70 -1.82
CA LYS A 101 -17.39 18.89 -1.67
C LYS A 101 -18.29 19.14 -2.88
N VAL A 102 -18.77 18.08 -3.53
CA VAL A 102 -19.77 18.20 -4.59
C VAL A 102 -21.06 18.73 -3.94
N GLY A 103 -21.47 19.95 -4.31
CA GLY A 103 -22.68 20.58 -3.79
C GLY A 103 -23.94 20.09 -4.50
N THR A 104 -25.07 20.06 -3.80
CA THR A 104 -26.39 19.64 -4.32
C THR A 104 -27.09 20.71 -5.17
N HIS A 105 -26.36 21.62 -5.81
CA HIS A 105 -26.95 22.69 -6.63
C HIS A 105 -27.10 22.23 -8.07
N GLY A 106 -28.04 21.31 -8.33
CA GLY A 106 -28.23 20.71 -9.65
C GLY A 106 -29.60 20.08 -9.92
N TYR A 107 -30.63 20.42 -9.13
CA TYR A 107 -32.03 20.11 -9.47
C TYR A 107 -32.91 21.28 -9.06
N HIS A 108 -32.90 22.32 -9.90
CA HIS A 108 -34.05 23.19 -10.09
C HIS A 108 -34.78 22.72 -11.34
#